data_AF-A0A2V7BPP3-F1
#
_entry.id   AF-A0A2V7BPP3-F1
#
_cell.length_a   1.000
_cell.length_b   1.000
_cell.length_c   1.000
_cell.angle_alpha   90.00
_cell.angle_beta   90.00
_cell.angle_gamma   90.00
#
_symmetry.space_group_name_H-M   'P 1'
#
loop_
_entity.id
_entity.type
_entity.pdbx_description
1 polymer ?
#
loop_
_entity_poly.entity_id
_entity_poly.type
_entity_poly.pdbx_seq_one_letter_code
_entity_poly.pdbx_strand_id
1 'polypeptide(L)'
;RGVPVLGSSANRSLSGSKYKLADVEPAVRDEADLVIDYGDTKYSHPAGMGSSIIALPSLKPIRKGIKFDEICSLIAQRFGTDPRAVT
;
A
#
# COMPACT_ATOMS: atom_id res chain seq x y z
N ARG A 1 21.15 -4.80 -10.25
CA ARG A 1 20.42 -4.71 -8.96
C ARG A 1 21.19 -3.75 -8.08
N GLY A 2 20.53 -2.84 -7.35
CA GLY A 2 21.24 -1.89 -6.48
C GLY A 2 20.77 -0.43 -6.55
N VAL A 3 19.69 -0.13 -7.28
CA VAL A 3 19.08 1.20 -7.28
C VAL A 3 17.70 1.09 -6.61
N PRO A 4 17.39 1.92 -5.60
CA PRO A 4 16.05 1.95 -5.02
C PRO A 4 15.05 2.46 -6.06
N VAL A 5 13.90 1.80 -6.15
CA VAL A 5 12.80 2.23 -7.01
C VAL A 5 11.75 2.91 -6.14
N LEU A 6 11.42 4.15 -6.49
CA LEU A 6 10.30 4.86 -5.90
C LEU A 6 9.10 4.67 -6.82
N GLY A 7 7.96 4.31 -6.25
CA GLY A 7 6.70 4.20 -6.98
C GLY A 7 5.52 4.53 -6.09
N SER A 8 4.66 5.42 -6.56
CA SER A 8 3.29 5.53 -6.07
C SER A 8 2.45 4.39 -6.64
N SER A 9 1.18 4.32 -6.24
CA SER A 9 0.24 3.42 -6.88
C SER A 9 0.09 3.76 -8.37
N ALA A 10 -0.01 2.74 -9.22
CA ALA A 10 -0.12 2.88 -10.68
C ALA A 10 -1.58 3.13 -11.07
N ASN A 11 -2.05 4.36 -10.85
CA ASN A 11 -3.42 4.77 -11.13
C ASN A 11 -3.51 6.28 -11.31
N ARG A 12 -4.61 6.74 -11.90
CA ARG A 12 -4.94 8.17 -11.89
C ARG A 12 -5.11 8.67 -10.47
N SER A 13 -4.60 9.86 -10.16
CA SER A 13 -4.72 10.46 -8.82
C SER A 13 -6.17 10.41 -8.31
N LEU A 14 -6.32 10.04 -7.03
CA LEU A 14 -7.61 9.92 -6.32
C LEU A 14 -8.55 8.80 -6.82
N SER A 15 -8.10 7.89 -7.71
CA SER A 15 -8.95 6.78 -8.21
C SER A 15 -8.84 5.45 -7.44
N GLY A 16 -8.11 5.46 -6.31
CA GLY A 16 -7.83 4.26 -5.53
C GLY A 16 -6.79 3.33 -6.17
N SER A 17 -6.20 2.45 -5.36
CA SER A 17 -5.19 1.50 -5.83
C SER A 17 -5.80 0.44 -6.75
N LYS A 18 -5.06 0.04 -7.79
CA LYS A 18 -5.40 -1.09 -8.66
C LYS A 18 -4.60 -2.32 -8.27
N TYR A 19 -5.19 -3.49 -8.47
CA TYR A 19 -4.63 -4.77 -8.02
C TYR A 19 -4.35 -5.74 -9.16
N LYS A 20 -4.69 -5.36 -10.40
CA LYS A 20 -4.39 -6.10 -11.63
C LYS A 20 -4.20 -5.12 -12.76
N LEU A 21 -3.41 -5.48 -13.76
CA LEU A 21 -3.04 -4.56 -14.83
C LEU A 21 -4.27 -4.07 -15.61
N ALA A 22 -5.24 -4.95 -15.83
CA ALA A 22 -6.46 -4.64 -16.57
C ALA A 22 -7.27 -3.47 -15.95
N ASP A 23 -7.15 -3.24 -14.65
CA ASP A 23 -7.85 -2.17 -13.95
C ASP A 23 -7.10 -0.82 -13.97
N VAL A 24 -5.84 -0.81 -14.43
CA VAL A 24 -5.05 0.41 -14.59
C VAL A 24 -5.59 1.18 -15.79
N GLU A 25 -5.85 2.47 -15.58
CA GLU A 25 -6.46 3.32 -16.61
C GLU A 25 -5.56 3.38 -17.87
N PRO A 26 -6.11 3.33 -19.10
CA PRO A 26 -5.32 3.39 -20.33
C PRO A 26 -4.36 4.57 -20.36
N ALA A 27 -4.84 5.76 -19.97
CA ALA A 27 -4.03 6.97 -19.89
C ALA A 27 -2.80 6.89 -18.96
N VAL A 28 -2.72 5.89 -18.08
CA VAL A 28 -1.53 5.62 -17.27
C VAL A 28 -0.64 4.58 -17.95
N ARG A 29 -1.23 3.53 -18.54
CA ARG A 29 -0.50 2.46 -19.23
C ARG A 29 0.17 2.95 -20.51
N ASP A 30 -0.52 3.80 -21.26
CA ASP A 30 -0.09 4.26 -22.58
C ASP A 30 1.10 5.25 -22.49
N GLU A 31 1.27 5.90 -21.33
CA GLU A 31 2.37 6.84 -21.06
C GLU A 31 3.58 6.17 -20.39
N ALA A 32 3.50 4.89 -20.03
CA ALA A 32 4.57 4.18 -19.34
C ALA A 32 5.56 3.55 -20.34
N ASP A 33 6.86 3.80 -20.16
CA ASP A 33 7.91 3.14 -20.95
C ASP A 33 7.90 1.61 -20.80
N LEU A 34 7.39 1.11 -19.67
CA LEU A 34 7.34 -0.31 -19.34
C LEU A 34 6.05 -0.65 -18.60
N VAL A 35 5.32 -1.64 -19.13
CA VAL A 35 4.11 -2.20 -18.54
C VAL A 35 4.29 -3.71 -18.37
N ILE A 36 4.06 -4.22 -17.16
CA ILE A 36 4.25 -5.64 -16.81
C ILE A 36 2.93 -6.19 -16.27
N ASP A 37 2.40 -7.23 -16.91
CA ASP A 37 1.30 -8.03 -16.35
C ASP A 37 1.86 -9.24 -15.61
N TYR A 38 1.67 -9.28 -14.29
CA TYR A 38 2.08 -10.40 -13.43
C TYR A 38 0.87 -11.03 -12.70
N GLY A 39 -0.34 -10.78 -13.20
CA GLY A 39 -1.57 -11.20 -12.56
C GLY A 39 -1.94 -10.34 -11.34
N ASP A 40 -2.80 -10.90 -10.50
CA ASP A 40 -3.38 -10.19 -9.36
C ASP A 40 -2.36 -10.01 -8.22
N THR A 41 -2.39 -8.84 -7.59
CA THR A 41 -1.58 -8.59 -6.40
C THR A 41 -2.03 -9.49 -5.25
N LYS A 42 -1.09 -10.10 -4.55
CA LYS A 42 -1.35 -10.96 -3.36
C LYS A 42 -2.26 -10.27 -2.33
N TYR A 43 -2.09 -8.96 -2.16
CA TYR A 43 -2.91 -8.15 -1.28
C TYR A 43 -3.79 -7.23 -2.11
N SER A 44 -5.10 -7.32 -1.88
CA SER A 44 -6.10 -6.46 -2.50
C SER A 44 -7.16 -6.09 -1.46
N HIS A 45 -7.91 -5.03 -1.74
CA HIS A 45 -8.98 -4.57 -0.84
C HIS A 45 -10.09 -3.89 -1.64
N PRO A 46 -11.38 -4.21 -1.40
CA PRO A 46 -12.49 -3.66 -2.17
C PRO A 46 -12.55 -2.12 -2.20
N ALA A 47 -12.08 -1.47 -1.12
CA ALA A 47 -12.03 -0.01 -1.02
C ALA A 47 -10.78 0.65 -1.65
N GLY A 48 -9.99 -0.06 -2.47
CA GLY A 48 -8.83 0.53 -3.17
C GLY A 48 -7.67 0.98 -2.25
N MET A 49 -7.52 0.35 -1.08
CA MET A 49 -6.52 0.71 -0.08
C MET A 49 -5.09 0.35 -0.51
N GLY A 50 -4.13 1.22 -0.17
CA GLY A 50 -2.70 0.98 -0.33
C GLY A 50 -2.07 0.32 0.92
N SER A 51 -0.74 0.40 1.02
CA SER A 51 -0.01 -0.09 2.19
C SER A 51 -0.33 0.69 3.46
N SER A 52 -0.25 0.02 4.61
CA SER A 52 -0.24 0.66 5.91
C SER A 52 1.09 1.38 6.16
N ILE A 53 1.05 2.58 6.72
CA ILE A 53 2.23 3.38 7.04
C ILE A 53 2.14 3.83 8.49
N ILE A 54 3.15 3.49 9.27
CA ILE A 54 3.29 3.85 10.69
C ILE A 54 4.62 4.61 10.84
N ALA A 55 4.57 5.79 11.42
CA ALA A 55 5.75 6.59 11.73
C ALA A 55 6.52 5.94 12.88
N LEU A 56 7.85 5.85 12.75
CA LEU A 56 8.74 5.43 13.82
C LEU A 56 9.64 6.61 14.24
N PRO A 57 9.96 6.74 15.54
CA PRO A 57 9.64 5.82 16.64
C PRO A 57 8.27 6.08 17.31
N SER A 58 7.52 7.11 16.91
CA SER A 58 6.29 7.54 17.61
C SER A 58 5.14 6.54 17.57
N LEU A 59 5.19 5.53 16.69
CA LEU A 59 4.12 4.59 16.39
C LEU A 59 2.83 5.24 15.87
N LYS A 60 2.90 6.51 15.45
CA LYS A 60 1.75 7.23 14.91
C LYS A 60 1.34 6.63 13.55
N PRO A 61 0.09 6.17 13.38
CA PRO A 61 -0.40 5.76 12.07
C PRO A 61 -0.47 6.96 11.12
N ILE A 62 0.27 6.92 10.01
CA ILE A 62 0.19 7.91 8.93
C ILE A 62 -0.91 7.50 7.94
N ARG A 63 -0.99 6.20 7.63
CA ARG A 63 -2.00 5.64 6.73
C ARG A 63 -2.46 4.28 7.23
N LYS A 64 -3.77 4.14 7.46
CA LYS A 64 -4.41 2.85 7.74
C LYS A 64 -4.74 2.19 6.40
N GLY A 65 -3.88 1.28 5.98
CA GLY A 65 -4.01 0.58 4.70
C GLY A 65 -4.38 -0.88 4.88
N ILE A 66 -4.08 -1.68 3.86
CA ILE A 66 -4.27 -3.12 3.92
C ILE A 66 -3.50 -3.69 5.12
N LYS A 67 -4.17 -4.60 5.85
CA LYS A 67 -3.62 -5.34 7.00
C LYS A 67 -3.22 -4.46 8.20
N PHE A 68 -3.71 -3.22 8.28
CA PHE A 68 -3.37 -2.31 9.39
C PHE A 68 -3.59 -2.94 10.77
N ASP A 69 -4.76 -3.53 11.02
CA ASP A 69 -5.09 -4.13 12.31
C ASP A 69 -4.24 -5.37 12.63
N GLU A 70 -3.90 -6.17 11.62
CA GLU A 70 -3.03 -7.33 11.78
C GLU A 70 -1.60 -6.91 12.16
N ILE A 71 -1.07 -5.87 11.49
CA ILE A 71 0.21 -5.27 11.83
C ILE A 71 0.20 -4.73 13.26
N CYS A 72 -0.86 -4.03 13.67
CA CYS A 72 -0.99 -3.49 15.02
C CYS A 72 -1.04 -4.61 16.07
N SER A 73 -1.80 -5.67 15.83
CA SER A 73 -1.86 -6.84 16.72
C SER A 73 -0.51 -7.54 16.84
N LEU A 74 0.26 -7.65 15.75
CA LEU A 74 1.62 -8.19 15.78
C LEU A 74 2.58 -7.31 16.60
N ILE A 75 2.50 -5.99 16.45
CA ILE A 75 3.33 -5.05 17.22
C ILE A 75 2.96 -5.15 18.71
N ALA A 76 1.67 -5.19 19.04
CA ALA A 76 1.20 -5.33 20.42
C ALA A 76 1.68 -6.64 21.05
N GLN A 77 1.58 -7.76 20.33
CA GLN A 77 2.04 -9.06 20.81
C GLN A 77 3.56 -9.10 21.02
N ARG A 78 4.34 -8.48 20.15
CA ARG A 78 5.81 -8.58 20.14
C ARG A 78 6.49 -7.55 21.02
N PHE A 79 5.90 -6.36 21.17
CA PHE A 79 6.53 -5.20 21.80
C PHE A 79 5.69 -4.57 22.92
N GLY A 80 4.49 -5.09 23.20
CA GLY A 80 3.63 -4.61 24.30
C GLY A 80 3.03 -3.22 24.08
N THR A 81 3.04 -2.72 22.84
CA THR A 81 2.53 -1.39 22.46
C THR A 81 1.66 -1.47 21.21
N ASP A 82 0.62 -0.65 21.12
CA ASP A 82 -0.36 -0.70 20.03
C ASP A 82 -0.44 0.64 19.29
N PRO A 83 -0.07 0.70 17.99
CA PRO A 83 -0.23 1.91 17.17
C PRO A 83 -1.66 2.45 17.13
N ARG A 84 -2.68 1.62 17.37
CA ARG A 84 -4.09 2.04 17.42
C ARG A 84 -4.41 2.90 18.65
N ALA A 85 -3.63 2.78 19.71
CA ALA A 85 -3.79 3.56 20.93
C ALA A 85 -3.10 4.93 20.86
N VAL A 86 -2.30 5.17 19.82
CA VAL A 86 -1.59 6.44 19.59
C VAL A 86 -2.53 7.39 18.84
N THR A 87 -2.82 8.54 19.44
CA THR A 87 -3.63 9.64 18.87
C THR A 87 -2.81 10.58 17.99
#